data_AF-A0A965VEF7-F1
#
_entry.id   AF-A0A965VEF7-F1
#
_cell.length_a   1.000
_cell.length_b   1.000
_cell.length_c   1.000
_cell.angle_alpha   90.00
_cell.angle_beta   90.00
_cell.angle_gamma   90.00
#
_symmetry.space_group_name_H-M   'P 1'
#
loop_
_entity.id
_entity.type
_entity.pdbx_description
1 polymer ?
#
loop_
_entity_poly.entity_id
_entity_poly.type
_entity_poly.pdbx_seq_one_letter_code
_entity_poly.pdbx_strand_id
1 'polypeptide(L)' 'AWYTYDGDQLGQGKENARQYLKDNPGLTDDLERQIKEKLGVGTSKAELTVVSEPEEDTEE' A
#
# COMPACT_ATOMS: atom_id res chain seq x y z
N ALA A 1 -6.72 11.10 16.14
CA ALA A 1 -5.56 10.72 15.30
C ALA A 1 -5.67 11.42 13.95
N TRP A 2 -4.56 11.97 13.45
CA TRP A 2 -4.48 12.59 12.12
C TRP A 2 -3.91 11.59 11.12
N TYR A 3 -4.48 11.54 9.92
CA TYR A 3 -3.95 10.78 8.80
C TYR A 3 -3.13 11.71 7.94
N THR A 4 -1.89 11.30 7.65
CA THR A 4 -0.96 12.04 6.79
C THR A 4 -0.38 11.11 5.74
N TYR A 5 -0.15 11.65 4.55
CA TYR A 5 0.44 10.93 3.41
C TYR A 5 1.30 11.92 2.64
N ASP A 6 2.57 11.56 2.43
CA ASP A 6 3.57 12.38 1.75
C ASP A 6 3.73 13.83 2.30
N GLY A 7 3.45 14.02 3.60
CA GLY A 7 3.51 15.34 4.24
C GLY A 7 2.19 16.14 4.18
N ASP A 8 1.22 15.69 3.39
CA ASP A 8 -0.13 16.25 3.35
C ASP A 8 -1.04 15.62 4.42
N GLN A 9 -1.91 16.45 5.01
CA GLN A 9 -2.91 16.01 5.98
C GLN A 9 -4.19 15.58 5.24
N LEU A 10 -4.45 14.27 5.11
CA LEU A 10 -5.69 13.79 4.50
C LEU A 10 -6.91 14.03 5.41
N GLY A 11 -6.69 14.14 6.73
CA GLY A 11 -7.73 14.54 7.67
C GLY A 11 -7.66 13.85 9.02
N GLN A 12 -8.49 14.35 9.93
CA GLN A 12 -8.59 13.82 11.28
C GLN A 12 -9.61 12.68 11.33
N GLY A 13 -9.17 11.48 11.68
CA GLY A 13 -10.04 10.30 11.73
C GLY A 13 -10.31 9.67 10.36
N LYS A 14 -10.76 8.42 10.39
CA LYS A 14 -10.91 7.56 9.21
C LYS A 14 -11.92 8.11 8.19
N GLU A 15 -13.00 8.72 8.67
CA GLU A 15 -14.06 9.25 7.81
C GLU A 15 -13.57 10.42 6.95
N ASN A 16 -12.84 11.37 7.55
CA ASN A 16 -12.28 12.52 6.84
C ASN A 16 -11.21 12.10 5.82
N ALA A 17 -10.32 11.19 6.20
CA ALA A 17 -9.33 10.64 5.28
C ALA A 17 -10.00 9.94 4.08
N ARG A 18 -11.10 9.20 4.31
CA ARG A 18 -11.87 8.58 3.23
C ARG A 18 -12.52 9.60 2.30
N GLN A 19 -13.05 10.69 2.86
CA GLN A 19 -13.64 11.76 2.06
C GLN A 19 -12.58 12.44 1.19
N TYR A 20 -11.41 12.74 1.76
CA TYR A 20 -10.27 13.30 1.02
C TYR A 20 -9.84 12.41 -0.15
N LEU A 21 -9.76 11.09 0.05
CA LEU A 21 -9.44 10.14 -1.02
C LEU A 21 -10.53 10.13 -2.12
N LYS A 22 -11.81 10.18 -1.76
CA LYS A 22 -12.90 10.26 -2.75
C LYS A 22 -12.84 11.54 -3.58
N ASP A 23 -12.51 12.66 -2.95
CA ASP A 23 -12.43 13.96 -3.61
C ASP A 23 -11.15 14.08 -4.46
N ASN A 24 -10.13 13.25 -4.18
CA ASN A 24 -8.86 13.20 -4.91
C ASN A 24 -8.64 11.82 -5.56
N PRO A 25 -9.33 11.51 -6.67
CA PRO A 25 -9.21 10.22 -7.34
C PRO A 25 -7.80 9.94 -7.87
N GLY A 26 -7.04 10.97 -8.28
CA GLY A 26 -5.67 10.80 -8.75
C GLY A 26 -4.71 10.33 -7.65
N LEU A 27 -4.84 10.87 -6.43
CA LEU A 27 -4.06 10.42 -5.28
C LEU A 27 -4.48 9.02 -4.82
N THR A 28 -5.77 8.71 -4.92
CA THR A 28 -6.28 7.37 -4.61
C THR A 28 -5.72 6.31 -5.56
N ASP A 29 -5.63 6.59 -6.86
CA ASP A 29 -5.06 5.67 -7.84
C ASP A 29 -3.58 5.41 -7.57
N ASP A 30 -2.81 6.45 -7.25
CA ASP A 30 -1.40 6.31 -6.91
C ASP A 30 -1.19 5.51 -5.60
N LEU A 31 -1.99 5.78 -4.56
CA LEU A 31 -1.99 5.00 -3.33
C LEU A 31 -2.32 3.53 -3.61
N GLU A 32 -3.36 3.28 -4.40
CA GLU A 32 -3.79 1.93 -4.73
C GLU A 32 -2.68 1.17 -5.46
N ARG A 33 -2.03 1.81 -6.44
CA ARG A 33 -0.88 1.25 -7.15
C ARG A 33 0.27 0.93 -6.19
N GLN A 34 0.69 1.87 -5.35
CA GLN A 34 1.77 1.64 -4.39
C GLN A 34 1.44 0.52 -3.39
N ILE A 35 0.20 0.46 -2.91
CA ILE A 35 -0.26 -0.60 -2.00
C ILE A 35 -0.23 -1.95 -2.70
N LYS A 36 -0.72 -2.01 -3.95
CA LYS A 36 -0.70 -3.22 -4.79
C LYS A 36 0.71 -3.70 -5.09
N GLU A 37 1.63 -2.79 -5.43
CA GLU A 37 3.04 -3.10 -5.63
C GLU A 37 3.69 -3.65 -4.36
N LYS A 38 3.47 -3.01 -3.21
CA LYS A 38 4.00 -3.47 -1.92
C LYS A 38 3.42 -4.80 -1.45
N LEU A 39 2.15 -5.06 -1.77
CA LEU A 39 1.48 -6.32 -1.44
C LEU A 39 1.70 -7.41 -2.52
N GLY A 40 2.32 -7.08 -3.66
CA GLY A 40 2.49 -7.99 -4.79
C GLY A 40 1.17 -8.35 -5.49
N VAL A 41 0.10 -7.57 -5.32
CA VAL A 41 -1.25 -7.84 -5.84
C VAL A 41 -1.54 -6.92 -7.02
N GLY A 42 -1.15 -7.31 -8.25
CA GLY A 42 -1.42 -6.44 -9.39
C GLY A 42 -0.84 -6.83 -10.75
N THR A 43 0.11 -7.76 -10.83
CA THR A 43 0.54 -8.30 -12.12
C THR A 43 -0.23 -9.57 -12.39
N SER A 44 -1.15 -9.52 -13.37
CA SER A 44 -1.74 -10.72 -13.93
C SER A 44 -0.64 -11.54 -14.62
N LYS A 45 -0.29 -12.66 -13.97
CA LYS A 45 0.10 -13.93 -14.62
C LYS A 45 1.37 -13.91 -15.48
N ALA A 46 2.51 -13.59 -14.89
CA ALA A 46 3.81 -14.23 -15.13
C ALA A 46 4.81 -13.47 -14.25
N GLU A 47 5.69 -14.18 -13.55
CA GLU A 47 6.85 -13.55 -12.87
C GLU A 47 6.54 -12.82 -11.55
N LEU A 48 6.08 -13.57 -10.54
CA LEU A 48 6.41 -13.28 -9.14
C LEU A 48 6.77 -14.60 -8.45
N THR A 49 7.78 -15.26 -9.02
CA THR A 49 8.68 -16.14 -8.27
C THR A 49 9.82 -15.25 -7.78
N VAL A 50 10.25 -15.41 -6.51
CA VAL A 50 11.25 -14.61 -5.78
C VAL A 50 10.60 -13.40 -5.08
N VAL A 51 10.46 -13.30 -3.76
CA VAL A 51 11.24 -13.88 -2.66
C VAL A 51 10.33 -14.09 -1.44
N SER A 52 10.25 -15.32 -0.98
CA SER A 52 9.93 -15.70 0.40
C SER A 52 10.35 -17.17 0.51
N GLU A 53 11.63 -17.42 0.29
CA GLU A 53 12.24 -18.61 0.88
C GLU A 53 12.34 -18.34 2.38
N PRO A 54 11.78 -19.23 3.23
CA PRO A 54 12.17 -19.30 4.61
C PRO A 54 13.56 -19.93 4.64
N GLU A 55 14.61 -19.12 4.76
CA GLU A 55 15.93 -19.63 5.15
C GLU A 55 15.87 -19.87 6.66
N GLU A 56 15.39 -21.07 6.96
CA GLU A 56 15.70 -21.87 8.12
C GLU A 56 17.23 -21.93 8.28
N ASP A 57 17.79 -21.16 9.20
CA ASP A 57 19.14 -21.44 9.71
C ASP A 57 18.98 -22.53 10.80
N THR A 58 19.40 -23.73 10.41
CA THR A 58 19.46 -24.96 11.21
C THR A 58 20.83 -25.07 11.90
N GLU A 59 20.85 -25.59 13.14
CA GLU A 59 22.01 -26.10 13.92
C GLU A 59 23.07 -25.07 14.36
N GLU A 60 23.51 -25.01 15.62
CA GLU A 60 23.97 -26.06 16.56
C GLU A 60 23.63 -25.73 18.03
#